data_AF-A0A3C0QFK9-F1
#
_entry.id   AF-A0A3C0QFK9-F1
#
_cell.length_a   1.000
_cell.length_b   1.000
_cell.length_c   1.000
_cell.angle_alpha   90.00
_cell.angle_beta   90.00
_cell.angle_gamma   90.00
#
_symmetry.space_group_name_H-M   'P 1'
#
loop_
_entity.id
_entity.type
_entity.pdbx_description
1 polymer ?
#
loop_
_entity_poly.entity_id
_entity_poly.type
_entity_poly.pdbx_seq_one_letter_code
_entity_poly.pdbx_strand_id
1 'polypeptide(L)'
;GVFLAFNQSRLAEWEQQDVVRERAEIVHATWRAEWKERYGQGEPDLQITPRYLLVHSFAHALMRQLTLECGYSSAALRERLYVSEDCMAGLLIYTATSDSDGTLGGLQRQGEPARIERAVRSSVRAMEWCSSDPLCIAGMVSAKETHSLAACHACLHAPETACEQYNRFLDRAMLTGLPELGKAGFFTTMLSGE
;
A
#
# COMPACT_ATOMS: atom_id res chain seq x y z
N GLY A 1 13.49 -4.05 11.90
CA GLY A 1 12.52 -3.71 10.83
C GLY A 1 13.25 -3.03 9.69
N VAL A 2 12.54 -2.78 8.60
CA VAL A 2 13.03 -2.04 7.43
C VAL A 2 12.16 -0.80 7.27
N PHE A 3 12.80 0.37 7.29
CA PHE A 3 12.13 1.64 7.03
C PHE A 3 12.46 2.10 5.61
N LEU A 4 11.43 2.52 4.88
CA LEU A 4 11.57 3.11 3.54
C LEU A 4 10.83 4.44 3.50
N ALA A 5 11.45 5.44 2.86
CA ALA A 5 10.85 6.72 2.57
C ALA A 5 10.82 6.94 1.05
N PHE A 6 9.74 7.56 0.57
CA PHE A 6 9.57 7.94 -0.81
C PHE A 6 10.32 9.25 -1.11
N ASN A 7 10.82 9.37 -2.35
CA ASN A 7 11.42 10.61 -2.83
C ASN A 7 10.33 11.70 -2.92
N GLN A 8 10.47 12.75 -2.12
CA GLN A 8 9.45 13.81 -1.99
C GLN A 8 9.21 14.58 -3.29
N SER A 9 10.26 14.88 -4.06
CA SER A 9 10.13 15.62 -5.33
C SER A 9 9.34 14.81 -6.35
N ARG A 10 9.70 13.54 -6.54
CA ARG A 10 8.99 12.63 -7.47
C ARG A 10 7.54 12.39 -7.04
N LEU A 11 7.31 12.30 -5.73
CA LEU A 11 5.99 12.13 -5.15
C LEU A 11 5.11 13.35 -5.38
N ALA A 12 5.62 14.55 -5.12
CA ALA A 12 4.90 15.80 -5.33
C ALA A 12 4.46 15.98 -6.78
N GLU A 13 5.30 15.58 -7.75
CA GLU A 13 4.97 15.58 -9.18
C GLU A 13 3.88 14.56 -9.52
N TRP A 14 3.99 13.34 -9.01
CA TRP A 14 3.00 12.27 -9.25
C TRP A 14 1.62 12.61 -8.65
N GLU A 15 1.59 13.25 -7.49
CA GLU A 15 0.37 13.73 -6.82
C GLU A 15 -0.39 14.82 -7.62
N GLN A 16 0.24 15.44 -8.63
CA GLN A 16 -0.43 16.42 -9.49
C GLN A 16 -1.31 15.79 -10.58
N GLN A 17 -1.17 14.50 -10.85
CA GLN A 17 -1.93 13.85 -11.93
C GLN A 17 -3.43 13.76 -11.56
N ASP A 18 -4.31 14.17 -12.47
CA ASP A 18 -5.76 14.21 -12.22
C ASP A 18 -6.31 12.82 -11.83
N VAL A 19 -5.93 11.78 -12.57
CA VAL A 19 -6.32 10.39 -12.28
C VAL A 19 -5.91 9.92 -10.87
N VAL A 20 -4.76 10.38 -10.37
CA VAL A 20 -4.26 10.03 -9.04
C VAL A 20 -5.08 10.73 -7.96
N ARG A 21 -5.42 12.01 -8.19
CA ARG A 21 -6.26 12.82 -7.29
C ARG A 21 -7.69 12.31 -7.23
N GLU A 22 -8.29 12.02 -8.38
CA GLU A 22 -9.65 11.52 -8.49
C GLU A 22 -9.82 10.21 -7.71
N ARG A 23 -8.85 9.29 -7.80
CA ARG A 23 -8.90 8.02 -7.06
C ARG A 23 -8.84 8.23 -5.55
N ALA A 24 -7.94 9.09 -5.08
CA ALA A 24 -7.87 9.42 -3.67
C ALA A 24 -9.17 10.08 -3.18
N GLU A 25 -9.75 10.99 -3.98
CA GLU A 25 -10.99 11.66 -3.64
C GLU A 25 -12.17 10.68 -3.56
N ILE A 26 -12.27 9.69 -4.45
CA ILE A 26 -13.30 8.65 -4.36
C ILE A 26 -13.23 7.93 -3.02
N VAL A 27 -12.03 7.47 -2.63
CA VAL A 27 -11.83 6.79 -1.35
C VAL A 27 -12.17 7.73 -0.19
N HIS A 28 -11.61 8.94 -0.21
CA HIS A 28 -11.78 9.91 0.85
C HIS A 28 -13.23 10.35 1.05
N ALA A 29 -13.98 10.56 -0.04
CA ALA A 29 -15.39 10.92 0.00
C ALA A 29 -16.24 9.81 0.63
N THR A 30 -15.98 8.53 0.29
CA THR A 30 -16.71 7.41 0.91
C THR A 30 -16.40 7.28 2.41
N TRP A 31 -15.14 7.52 2.80
CA TRP A 31 -14.73 7.55 4.21
C TRP A 31 -15.41 8.70 4.97
N ARG A 32 -15.40 9.92 4.40
CA ARG A 32 -16.07 11.09 4.99
C ARG A 32 -17.56 10.89 5.14
N ALA A 33 -18.20 10.23 4.17
CA ALA A 33 -19.62 9.90 4.24
C ALA A 33 -19.92 8.95 5.42
N GLU A 34 -19.15 7.86 5.57
CA GLU A 34 -19.27 6.95 6.73
C GLU A 34 -19.01 7.68 8.04
N TRP A 35 -17.98 8.53 8.10
CA TRP A 35 -17.66 9.31 9.30
C TRP A 35 -18.83 10.20 9.73
N LYS A 36 -19.42 10.93 8.78
CA LYS A 36 -20.56 11.81 9.06
C LYS A 36 -21.79 11.04 9.52
N GLU A 37 -22.03 9.86 8.96
CA GLU A 37 -23.11 8.98 9.39
C GLU A 37 -22.92 8.49 10.84
N ARG A 38 -21.69 8.12 11.21
CA ARG A 38 -21.39 7.55 12.54
C ARG A 38 -21.20 8.59 13.65
N TYR A 39 -20.58 9.73 13.32
CA TYR A 39 -20.10 10.71 14.31
C TYR A 39 -20.76 12.09 14.17
N GLY A 40 -21.62 12.31 13.16
CA GLY A 40 -22.37 13.54 12.99
C GLY A 40 -21.56 14.66 12.32
N GLN A 41 -21.61 15.88 12.88
CA GLN A 41 -20.93 17.03 12.31
C GLN A 41 -19.43 17.02 12.64
N GLY A 42 -18.58 17.15 11.62
CA GLY A 42 -17.13 17.17 11.75
C GLY A 42 -16.44 16.55 10.53
N GLU A 43 -15.12 16.61 10.51
CA GLU A 43 -14.28 15.94 9.53
C GLU A 43 -13.40 14.89 10.23
N PRO A 44 -13.10 13.75 9.59
CA PRO A 44 -12.21 12.76 10.18
C PRO A 44 -10.80 13.33 10.32
N ASP A 45 -10.12 13.03 11.43
CA ASP A 45 -8.71 13.44 11.62
C ASP A 45 -7.81 12.86 10.53
N LEU A 46 -8.12 11.64 10.07
CA LEU A 46 -7.43 10.99 8.97
C LEU A 46 -8.02 11.41 7.61
N GLN A 47 -7.21 12.15 6.86
CA GLN A 47 -7.47 12.49 5.45
C GLN A 47 -6.82 11.45 4.54
N ILE A 48 -7.57 10.95 3.56
CA ILE A 48 -7.05 9.93 2.62
C ILE A 48 -6.54 10.62 1.36
N THR A 49 -5.23 10.80 1.30
CA THR A 49 -4.54 11.48 0.19
C THR A 49 -3.96 10.46 -0.80
N PRO A 50 -3.54 10.87 -2.01
CA PRO A 50 -2.86 9.97 -2.93
C PRO A 50 -1.60 9.34 -2.32
N ARG A 51 -0.85 10.12 -1.54
CA ARG A 51 0.29 9.67 -0.74
C ARG A 51 -0.07 8.54 0.19
N TYR A 52 -1.17 8.71 0.92
CA TYR A 52 -1.61 7.74 1.90
C TYR A 52 -1.91 6.40 1.23
N LEU A 53 -2.71 6.43 0.16
CA LEU A 53 -3.03 5.23 -0.61
C LEU A 53 -1.79 4.57 -1.20
N LEU A 54 -0.84 5.36 -1.73
CA LEU A 54 0.43 4.85 -2.27
C LEU A 54 1.25 4.13 -1.20
N VAL A 55 1.54 4.82 -0.09
CA VAL A 55 2.41 4.31 0.97
C VAL A 55 1.79 3.08 1.62
N HIS A 56 0.49 3.12 1.90
CA HIS A 56 -0.23 2.00 2.52
C HIS A 56 -0.28 0.78 1.59
N SER A 57 -0.70 0.97 0.34
CA SER A 57 -0.75 -0.13 -0.64
C SER A 57 0.63 -0.72 -0.90
N PHE A 58 1.67 0.12 -0.92
CA PHE A 58 3.04 -0.34 -1.08
C PHE A 58 3.54 -1.12 0.14
N ALA A 59 3.20 -0.69 1.36
CA ALA A 59 3.54 -1.41 2.58
C ALA A 59 2.94 -2.83 2.56
N HIS A 60 1.69 -2.97 2.13
CA HIS A 60 1.04 -4.28 1.94
C HIS A 60 1.74 -5.14 0.89
N ALA A 61 2.03 -4.59 -0.29
CA ALA A 61 2.75 -5.29 -1.35
C ALA A 61 4.14 -5.75 -0.88
N LEU A 62 4.86 -4.89 -0.15
CA LEU A 62 6.20 -5.19 0.35
C LEU A 62 6.16 -6.20 1.49
N MET A 63 5.21 -6.11 2.44
CA MET A 63 5.04 -7.12 3.49
C MET A 63 4.82 -8.50 2.87
N ARG A 64 3.92 -8.60 1.88
CA ARG A 64 3.66 -9.86 1.17
C ARG A 64 4.93 -10.43 0.53
N GLN A 65 5.72 -9.60 -0.13
CA GLN A 65 6.99 -10.03 -0.73
C GLN A 65 8.01 -10.46 0.32
N LEU A 66 8.16 -9.71 1.41
CA LEU A 66 9.09 -10.03 2.49
C LEU A 66 8.73 -11.32 3.22
N THR A 67 7.43 -11.61 3.41
CA THR A 67 6.95 -12.90 3.91
C THR A 67 7.44 -14.05 3.03
N LEU A 68 7.32 -13.93 1.71
CA LEU A 68 7.77 -14.94 0.76
C LEU A 68 9.30 -15.13 0.79
N GLU A 69 10.06 -14.05 0.85
CA GLU A 69 11.53 -14.14 0.82
C GLU A 69 12.17 -14.57 2.14
N CYS A 70 11.55 -14.21 3.27
CA CYS A 70 12.08 -14.53 4.59
C CYS A 70 11.54 -15.84 5.16
N GLY A 71 10.47 -16.40 4.58
CA GLY A 71 9.78 -17.57 5.11
C GLY A 71 9.01 -17.30 6.40
N TYR A 72 8.74 -16.04 6.72
CA TYR A 72 7.88 -15.69 7.85
C TYR A 72 6.44 -16.12 7.56
N SER A 73 5.64 -16.35 8.60
CA SER A 73 4.19 -16.37 8.45
C SER A 73 3.69 -14.98 8.06
N SER A 74 2.60 -14.89 7.29
CA SER A 74 2.04 -13.59 6.86
C SER A 74 1.59 -12.72 8.03
N ALA A 75 1.35 -13.30 9.21
CA ALA A 75 0.96 -12.60 10.44
C ALA A 75 2.15 -12.13 11.29
N ALA A 76 3.39 -12.50 10.95
CA ALA A 76 4.57 -12.15 11.75
C ALA A 76 5.08 -10.73 11.48
N LEU A 77 4.80 -10.20 10.28
CA LEU A 77 5.16 -8.84 9.88
C LEU A 77 4.01 -7.88 10.18
N ARG A 78 4.36 -6.68 10.61
CA ARG A 78 3.44 -5.55 10.77
C ARG A 78 3.99 -4.33 10.06
N GLU A 79 3.10 -3.42 9.72
CA GLU A 79 3.44 -2.11 9.21
C GLU A 79 3.20 -1.00 10.25
N ARG A 80 3.90 0.11 10.04
CA ARG A 80 3.65 1.39 10.66
C ARG A 80 3.78 2.44 9.57
N LEU A 81 2.74 3.25 9.38
CA LEU A 81 2.73 4.27 8.33
C LEU A 81 3.22 5.61 8.88
N TYR A 82 4.06 6.29 8.10
CA TYR A 82 4.54 7.65 8.36
C TYR A 82 4.09 8.52 7.19
N VAL A 83 2.84 8.97 7.26
CA VAL A 83 2.24 9.80 6.22
C VAL A 83 1.68 11.07 6.84
N SER A 84 2.07 12.20 6.28
CA SER A 84 1.52 13.53 6.59
C SER A 84 1.35 14.31 5.29
N GLU A 85 0.56 15.38 5.32
CA GLU A 85 0.29 16.20 4.12
C GLU A 85 1.57 16.82 3.54
N ASP A 86 2.52 17.23 4.38
CA ASP A 86 3.61 18.11 3.91
C ASP A 86 5.03 17.51 3.98
N CYS A 87 5.27 16.49 4.81
CA CYS A 87 6.65 16.12 5.15
C CYS A 87 6.96 14.62 5.27
N MET A 88 5.95 13.76 5.40
CA MET A 88 6.15 12.33 5.61
C MET A 88 5.49 11.50 4.52
N ALA A 89 6.29 10.65 3.90
CA ALA A 89 5.87 9.63 2.95
C ALA A 89 6.75 8.40 3.16
N GLY A 90 6.45 7.59 4.15
CA GLY A 90 7.28 6.44 4.49
C GLY A 90 6.53 5.38 5.28
N LEU A 91 7.18 4.24 5.42
CA LEU A 91 6.64 3.08 6.12
C LEU A 91 7.76 2.34 6.84
N LEU A 92 7.41 1.67 7.94
CA LEU A 92 8.27 0.73 8.63
C LEU A 92 7.59 -0.64 8.63
N ILE A 93 8.30 -1.64 8.10
CA ILE A 93 7.91 -3.05 8.26
C ILE A 93 8.75 -3.66 9.37
N TYR A 94 8.11 -4.30 10.34
CA TYR A 94 8.78 -4.86 11.50
C TYR A 94 8.14 -6.18 11.93
N THR A 95 8.90 -7.00 12.65
CA THR A 95 8.40 -8.23 13.26
C THR A 95 7.75 -7.88 14.60
N ALA A 96 6.55 -8.39 14.87
CA ALA A 96 5.85 -8.14 16.13
C ALA A 96 5.62 -9.41 16.98
N THR A 97 6.17 -10.55 16.55
CA THR A 97 6.15 -11.80 17.32
C THR A 97 7.43 -11.93 18.15
N SER A 98 7.28 -12.26 19.43
CA SER A 98 8.38 -12.64 20.33
C SER A 98 8.82 -14.09 20.12
N ASP A 99 7.94 -14.92 19.57
CA ASP A 99 8.04 -16.37 19.65
C ASP A 99 8.33 -16.98 18.27
N SER A 100 9.52 -17.58 18.16
CA SER A 100 9.98 -18.68 17.30
C SER A 100 9.71 -18.73 15.79
N ASP A 101 8.89 -17.87 15.17
CA ASP A 101 8.58 -17.91 13.72
C ASP A 101 9.68 -17.30 12.84
N GLY A 102 10.79 -16.88 13.43
CA GLY A 102 12.04 -16.64 12.72
C GLY A 102 13.03 -15.83 13.53
N THR A 103 14.31 -16.20 13.45
CA THR A 103 15.39 -15.34 13.94
C THR A 103 15.26 -13.96 13.28
N LEU A 104 15.44 -12.87 14.04
CA LEU A 104 15.41 -11.48 13.52
C LEU A 104 16.31 -11.28 12.28
N GLY A 105 17.26 -12.19 12.04
CA GLY A 105 18.16 -12.21 10.89
C GLY A 105 17.48 -12.32 9.52
N GLY A 106 16.28 -12.89 9.42
CA GLY A 106 15.55 -12.97 8.14
C GLY A 106 15.23 -11.58 7.59
N LEU A 107 14.46 -10.80 8.35
CA LEU A 107 14.10 -9.42 7.99
C LEU A 107 15.30 -8.47 8.05
N GLN A 108 16.22 -8.67 9.00
CA GLN A 108 17.41 -7.83 9.12
C GLN A 108 18.32 -7.94 7.88
N ARG A 109 18.52 -9.14 7.32
CA ARG A 109 19.25 -9.32 6.06
C ARG A 109 18.56 -8.62 4.89
N GLN A 110 17.23 -8.56 4.87
CA GLN A 110 16.52 -7.82 3.83
C GLN A 110 16.77 -6.32 3.86
N GLY A 111 17.38 -5.78 4.93
CA GLY A 111 17.85 -4.40 4.96
C GLY A 111 19.11 -4.11 4.13
N GLU A 112 19.80 -5.13 3.60
CA GLU A 112 20.94 -4.93 2.70
C GLU A 112 20.48 -4.26 1.38
N PRO A 113 21.19 -3.23 0.86
CA PRO A 113 20.73 -2.44 -0.29
C PRO A 113 20.30 -3.27 -1.52
N ALA A 114 21.11 -4.26 -1.91
CA ALA A 114 20.80 -5.10 -3.07
C ALA A 114 19.59 -6.02 -2.85
N ARG A 115 19.34 -6.42 -1.60
CA ARG A 115 18.21 -7.29 -1.24
C ARG A 115 16.93 -6.49 -1.17
N ILE A 116 16.94 -5.34 -0.49
CA ILE A 116 15.75 -4.50 -0.41
C ILE A 116 15.34 -3.98 -1.79
N GLU A 117 16.30 -3.61 -2.66
CA GLU A 117 15.98 -3.21 -4.02
C GLU A 117 15.26 -4.33 -4.79
N ARG A 118 15.75 -5.57 -4.67
CA ARG A 118 15.11 -6.74 -5.29
C ARG A 118 13.72 -7.00 -4.73
N ALA A 119 13.54 -6.89 -3.41
CA ALA A 119 12.24 -7.08 -2.77
C ALA A 119 11.24 -6.00 -3.22
N VAL A 120 11.66 -4.74 -3.29
CA VAL A 120 10.83 -3.64 -3.80
C VAL A 120 10.43 -3.85 -5.26
N ARG A 121 11.37 -4.22 -6.13
CA ARG A 121 11.05 -4.50 -7.53
C ARG A 121 10.07 -5.68 -7.67
N SER A 122 10.29 -6.74 -6.90
CA SER A 122 9.42 -7.92 -6.92
C SER A 122 8.02 -7.61 -6.39
N SER A 123 7.92 -6.83 -5.31
CA SER A 123 6.62 -6.46 -4.73
C SER A 123 5.79 -5.60 -5.68
N VAL A 124 6.41 -4.65 -6.37
CA VAL A 124 5.74 -3.83 -7.37
C VAL A 124 5.31 -4.66 -8.58
N ARG A 125 6.19 -5.51 -9.13
CA ARG A 125 5.84 -6.40 -10.26
C ARG A 125 4.67 -7.33 -9.94
N ALA A 126 4.64 -7.87 -8.72
CA ALA A 126 3.54 -8.71 -8.27
C ALA A 126 2.18 -7.99 -8.29
N MET A 127 2.17 -6.64 -8.22
CA MET A 127 0.95 -5.83 -8.26
C MET A 127 0.50 -5.47 -9.67
N GLU A 128 1.24 -5.84 -10.72
CA GLU A 128 0.79 -5.66 -12.11
C GLU A 128 -0.45 -6.51 -12.43
N TRP A 129 -0.56 -7.69 -11.82
CA TRP A 129 -1.63 -8.66 -12.11
C TRP A 129 -2.32 -9.14 -10.84
N CYS A 130 -3.66 -9.27 -10.90
CA CYS A 130 -4.44 -9.91 -9.85
C CYS A 130 -5.27 -11.05 -10.46
N SER A 131 -5.32 -12.20 -9.79
CA SER A 131 -6.15 -13.34 -10.24
C SER A 131 -7.64 -13.04 -10.26
N SER A 132 -8.07 -11.96 -9.61
CA SER A 132 -9.45 -11.48 -9.59
C SER A 132 -9.73 -10.38 -10.61
N ASP A 133 -8.79 -10.08 -11.51
CA ASP A 133 -9.03 -9.17 -12.62
C ASP A 133 -9.98 -9.77 -13.66
N PRO A 134 -10.82 -8.95 -14.32
CA PRO A 134 -10.87 -7.48 -14.27
C PRO A 134 -11.71 -6.91 -13.11
N LEU A 135 -12.38 -7.75 -12.32
CA LEU A 135 -13.26 -7.28 -11.24
C LEU A 135 -12.48 -6.54 -10.15
N CYS A 136 -11.26 -6.98 -9.84
CA CYS A 136 -10.40 -6.33 -8.86
C CYS A 136 -9.96 -4.94 -9.30
N ILE A 137 -9.34 -4.82 -10.47
CA ILE A 137 -8.87 -3.51 -10.95
C ILE A 137 -10.00 -2.50 -11.17
N ALA A 138 -11.21 -2.96 -11.48
CA ALA A 138 -12.42 -2.14 -11.59
C ALA A 138 -13.04 -1.75 -10.23
N GLY A 139 -12.47 -2.20 -9.11
CA GLY A 139 -12.97 -1.93 -7.76
C GLY A 139 -14.26 -2.65 -7.39
N MET A 140 -14.65 -3.69 -8.13
CA MET A 140 -15.93 -4.39 -7.93
C MET A 140 -15.87 -5.48 -6.85
N VAL A 141 -14.67 -5.90 -6.44
CA VAL A 141 -14.48 -6.96 -5.42
C VAL A 141 -14.16 -6.41 -4.02
N SER A 142 -13.80 -5.13 -3.91
CA SER A 142 -13.49 -4.53 -2.61
C SER A 142 -14.77 -4.31 -1.83
N ALA A 143 -14.79 -4.75 -0.57
CA ALA A 143 -15.93 -4.55 0.29
C ALA A 143 -16.09 -3.05 0.59
N LYS A 144 -17.33 -2.55 0.56
CA LYS A 144 -17.61 -1.10 0.65
C LYS A 144 -17.05 -0.47 1.93
N GLU A 145 -17.09 -1.23 3.03
CA GLU A 145 -16.63 -0.83 4.36
C GLU A 145 -15.11 -0.60 4.42
N THR A 146 -14.37 -1.17 3.46
CA THR A 146 -12.91 -0.98 3.39
C THR A 146 -12.52 0.37 2.80
N HIS A 147 -13.43 1.05 2.07
CA HIS A 147 -13.09 2.23 1.27
C HIS A 147 -11.85 2.02 0.39
N SER A 148 -11.67 0.81 -0.13
CA SER A 148 -10.58 0.46 -1.03
C SER A 148 -11.08 0.42 -2.47
N LEU A 149 -10.17 0.59 -3.44
CA LEU A 149 -10.49 0.48 -4.87
C LEU A 149 -9.95 -0.83 -5.44
N ALA A 150 -8.74 -0.89 -6.00
CA ALA A 150 -8.20 -2.14 -6.54
C ALA A 150 -7.48 -2.95 -5.46
N ALA A 151 -8.24 -3.53 -4.51
CA ALA A 151 -7.69 -4.31 -3.40
C ALA A 151 -8.53 -5.56 -3.05
N CYS A 152 -7.89 -6.71 -2.91
CA CYS A 152 -8.53 -7.94 -2.45
C CYS A 152 -7.51 -8.90 -1.80
N HIS A 153 -7.98 -10.07 -1.35
CA HIS A 153 -7.13 -11.13 -0.78
C HIS A 153 -6.05 -11.69 -1.72
N ALA A 154 -6.27 -11.61 -3.03
CA ALA A 154 -5.29 -12.10 -4.00
C ALA A 154 -4.09 -11.14 -4.18
N CYS A 155 -4.27 -9.84 -3.93
CA CYS A 155 -3.22 -8.83 -4.12
C CYS A 155 -2.79 -8.16 -2.81
N LEU A 156 -3.63 -7.27 -2.25
CA LEU A 156 -3.24 -6.33 -1.21
C LEU A 156 -3.68 -6.70 0.20
N HIS A 157 -4.76 -7.47 0.43
CA HIS A 157 -5.13 -7.73 1.82
C HIS A 157 -4.06 -8.55 2.54
N ALA A 158 -3.66 -8.06 3.71
CA ALA A 158 -2.81 -8.74 4.67
C ALA A 158 -3.67 -9.30 5.81
N PRO A 159 -3.14 -10.17 6.69
CA PRO A 159 -3.81 -10.48 7.95
C PRO A 159 -4.19 -9.20 8.69
N GLU A 160 -5.42 -9.09 9.20
CA GLU A 160 -5.93 -7.84 9.78
C GLU A 160 -5.07 -7.33 10.95
N THR A 161 -4.45 -8.22 11.72
CA THR A 161 -3.55 -7.88 12.83
C THR A 161 -2.19 -7.31 12.40
N ALA A 162 -1.87 -7.35 11.11
CA ALA A 162 -0.65 -6.81 10.53
C ALA A 162 -0.78 -5.37 10.06
N CYS A 163 -1.99 -4.95 9.69
CA CYS A 163 -2.31 -3.64 9.12
C CYS A 163 -2.86 -2.72 10.22
N GLU A 164 -2.30 -1.51 10.36
CA GLU A 164 -2.80 -0.54 11.35
C GLU A 164 -4.17 0.06 10.97
N GLN A 165 -4.60 -0.11 9.71
CA GLN A 165 -5.88 0.36 9.17
C GLN A 165 -6.88 -0.76 8.88
N TYR A 166 -6.63 -2.00 9.31
CA TYR A 166 -7.55 -3.12 9.11
C TYR A 166 -7.93 -3.35 7.62
N ASN A 167 -6.94 -3.29 6.71
CA ASN A 167 -7.11 -3.40 5.25
C ASN A 167 -8.02 -2.33 4.61
N ARG A 168 -8.22 -1.17 5.26
CA ARG A 168 -8.95 -0.03 4.68
C ARG A 168 -8.04 0.83 3.82
N PHE A 169 -8.58 1.58 2.86
CA PHE A 169 -7.83 2.58 2.10
C PHE A 169 -6.64 1.97 1.31
N LEU A 170 -6.93 0.98 0.47
CA LEU A 170 -5.96 0.29 -0.37
C LEU A 170 -6.32 0.40 -1.85
N ASP A 171 -5.30 0.50 -2.70
CA ASP A 171 -5.47 0.56 -4.14
C ASP A 171 -4.18 0.24 -4.91
N ARG A 172 -4.09 -0.96 -5.50
CA ARG A 172 -2.87 -1.37 -6.22
C ARG A 172 -2.62 -0.55 -7.49
N ALA A 173 -3.66 0.09 -8.03
CA ALA A 173 -3.51 0.97 -9.19
C ALA A 173 -2.62 2.18 -8.89
N MET A 174 -2.50 2.60 -7.62
CA MET A 174 -1.56 3.66 -7.22
C MET A 174 -0.10 3.23 -7.41
N LEU A 175 0.18 1.92 -7.41
CA LEU A 175 1.52 1.36 -7.59
C LEU A 175 1.88 1.20 -9.07
N THR A 176 1.01 0.54 -9.84
CA THR A 176 1.33 0.04 -11.18
C THR A 176 0.51 0.71 -12.28
N GLY A 177 -0.54 1.45 -11.92
CA GLY A 177 -1.45 2.14 -12.84
C GLY A 177 -2.68 1.30 -13.19
N LEU A 178 -3.56 1.89 -14.01
CA LEU A 178 -4.73 1.21 -14.57
C LEU A 178 -4.41 0.69 -15.98
N PRO A 179 -4.98 -0.44 -16.41
CA PRO A 179 -4.78 -0.98 -17.75
C PRO A 179 -5.14 0.00 -18.88
N GLU A 180 -6.23 0.76 -18.74
CA GLU A 180 -6.73 1.67 -19.78
C GLU A 180 -6.10 3.07 -19.74
N LEU A 181 -5.55 3.47 -18.60
CA LEU A 181 -4.95 4.79 -18.36
C LEU A 181 -3.46 4.66 -18.05
N GLY A 182 -2.78 3.74 -18.75
CA GLY A 182 -1.39 3.38 -18.50
C GLY A 182 -0.52 4.60 -18.24
N LYS A 183 0.35 4.50 -17.22
CA LYS A 183 1.26 5.54 -16.66
C LYS A 183 0.78 6.32 -15.42
N ALA A 184 -0.40 6.02 -14.87
CA ALA A 184 -0.85 6.64 -13.60
C ALA A 184 -0.16 6.08 -12.33
N GLY A 185 0.52 4.94 -12.41
CA GLY A 185 1.14 4.28 -11.25
C GLY A 185 2.45 4.93 -10.84
N PHE A 186 2.70 5.05 -9.53
CA PHE A 186 3.94 5.65 -9.04
C PHE A 186 5.19 4.91 -9.50
N PHE A 187 5.13 3.59 -9.69
CA PHE A 187 6.29 2.76 -10.05
C PHE A 187 6.38 2.41 -11.53
N THR A 188 5.60 3.04 -12.43
CA THR A 188 5.60 2.67 -13.85
C THR A 188 7.00 2.73 -14.49
N THR A 189 7.80 3.77 -14.21
CA THR A 189 9.17 3.87 -14.75
C THR A 189 10.05 2.69 -14.34
N MET A 190 9.93 2.22 -13.09
CA MET A 190 10.67 1.06 -12.57
C MET A 190 10.28 -0.24 -13.29
N LEU A 191 9.02 -0.36 -13.73
CA LEU A 191 8.50 -1.55 -14.42
C LEU A 191 8.94 -1.60 -15.88
N SER A 192 9.00 -0.44 -16.55
CA SER A 192 9.39 -0.29 -17.95
C SER A 192 10.87 -0.56 -18.22
N GLY A 193 11.70 -0.74 -17.18
CA GLY A 193 13.13 -1.06 -17.31
C GLY A 193 13.99 0.13 -17.74
N GLU A 194 13.45 1.35 -17.68
CA GLU A 194 14.14 2.62 -17.90
C GLU A 194 14.70 3.21 -16.59
#